data_AF-A0AAW2L1H2-F1
#
_entry.id   AF-A0AAW2L1H2-F1
#
_cell.length_a   1.000
_cell.length_b   1.000
_cell.length_c   1.000
_cell.angle_alpha   90.00
_cell.angle_beta   90.00
_cell.angle_gamma   90.00
#
_symmetry.space_group_name_H-M   'P 1'
#
loop_
_entity.id
_entity.type
_entity.pdbx_description
1 polymer ?
#
loop_
_entity_poly.entity_id
_entity_poly.type
_entity_poly.pdbx_seq_one_letter_code
_entity_poly.pdbx_strand_id
1 'polypeptide(L)'
;MVTQSGIEANPLKIKAILDMKAPTCVNEVQRLTGRISALSRFISKSAEKSLPFFKVLRKARTFEWDAPYRQAFEELKNYLAGLRLLVKPSSRDTLYLYLSTTSQAISSVLIREEEGNRCLYITSAKS
;
A
#
# COMPACT_ATOMS: atom_id res chain seq x y z
N MET A 1 4.32 14.75 -3.57
CA MET A 1 4.22 16.19 -3.27
C MET A 1 4.69 16.34 -1.85
N VAL A 2 5.68 17.19 -1.63
CA VAL A 2 6.04 17.67 -0.29
C VAL A 2 5.18 18.90 -0.08
N THR A 3 4.19 18.82 0.79
CA THR A 3 3.40 19.99 1.19
C THR A 3 3.95 20.50 2.52
N GLN A 4 3.60 21.74 2.91
CA GLN A 4 3.88 22.25 4.26
C GLN A 4 3.27 21.36 5.37
N SER A 5 2.39 20.43 5.00
CA SER A 5 1.67 19.46 5.82
C SER A 5 2.38 18.10 6.02
N GLY A 6 3.53 17.85 5.37
CA GLY A 6 4.28 16.59 5.51
C GLY A 6 4.29 15.74 4.23
N ILE A 7 4.56 14.44 4.38
CA ILE A 7 4.57 13.46 3.28
C ILE A 7 3.25 12.69 3.31
N GLU A 8 2.31 13.09 2.47
CA GLU A 8 0.99 12.45 2.35
C GLU A 8 0.93 11.53 1.13
N ALA A 9 0.16 10.45 1.25
CA ALA A 9 -0.20 9.62 0.11
C ALA A 9 -1.08 10.46 -0.82
N ASN A 10 -0.65 10.64 -2.07
CA ASN A 10 -1.40 11.48 -3.00
C ASN A 10 -2.80 10.86 -3.23
N PRO A 11 -3.90 11.55 -2.87
CA PRO A 11 -5.25 11.01 -2.98
C PRO A 11 -5.63 10.69 -4.43
N LEU A 12 -5.06 11.39 -5.42
CA LEU A 12 -5.24 11.07 -6.84
C LEU A 12 -4.61 9.73 -7.20
N LYS A 13 -3.46 9.37 -6.59
CA LYS A 13 -2.81 8.08 -6.83
C LYS A 13 -3.58 6.93 -6.18
N ILE A 14 -4.14 7.16 -4.99
CA ILE A 14 -5.03 6.18 -4.33
C ILE A 14 -6.29 5.99 -5.17
N LYS A 15 -6.97 7.08 -5.52
CA LYS A 15 -8.18 7.07 -6.34
C LYS A 15 -7.94 6.37 -7.67
N ALA A 16 -6.79 6.58 -8.31
CA ALA A 16 -6.45 5.88 -9.55
C ALA A 16 -6.42 4.35 -9.40
N ILE A 17 -6.07 3.79 -8.24
CA ILE A 17 -6.14 2.35 -7.97
C ILE A 17 -7.57 1.92 -7.63
N LEU A 18 -8.30 2.70 -6.83
CA LEU A 18 -9.68 2.41 -6.47
C LEU A 18 -10.62 2.39 -7.69
N ASP A 19 -10.44 3.32 -8.62
CA ASP A 19 -11.23 3.42 -9.86
C ASP A 19 -10.76 2.43 -10.94
N MET A 20 -9.65 1.71 -10.71
CA MET A 20 -9.12 0.76 -11.68
C MET A 20 -10.00 -0.48 -11.76
N LYS A 21 -10.38 -0.86 -12.99
CA LYS A 21 -11.01 -2.16 -13.26
C LYS A 21 -9.99 -3.29 -13.08
N ALA A 22 -10.48 -4.50 -12.84
CA ALA A 22 -9.61 -5.68 -12.74
C ALA A 22 -8.71 -5.79 -13.99
N PRO A 23 -7.37 -5.89 -13.81
CA PRO A 23 -6.44 -6.08 -14.92
C PRO A 23 -6.80 -7.27 -15.80
N THR A 24 -6.79 -7.05 -17.10
CA THR A 24 -7.12 -8.04 -18.15
C THR A 24 -5.89 -8.46 -18.96
N CYS A 25 -4.76 -7.76 -18.79
CA CYS A 25 -3.51 -8.09 -19.48
C CYS A 25 -2.28 -7.75 -18.63
N VAL A 26 -1.12 -8.30 -19.01
CA VAL A 26 0.17 -8.07 -18.34
C VAL A 26 0.51 -6.58 -18.25
N ASN A 27 0.23 -5.79 -19.29
CA ASN A 27 0.48 -4.34 -19.28
C ASN A 27 -0.32 -3.61 -18.20
N GLU A 28 -1.56 -4.02 -17.94
CA GLU A 28 -2.38 -3.46 -16.87
C GLU A 28 -1.85 -3.87 -15.49
N VAL A 29 -1.35 -5.09 -15.34
CA VAL A 29 -0.68 -5.53 -14.11
C VAL A 29 0.60 -4.74 -13.84
N GLN A 30 1.41 -4.47 -14.88
CA GLN A 30 2.59 -3.62 -14.75
C GLN A 30 2.21 -2.21 -14.29
N ARG A 31 1.16 -1.62 -14.88
CA ARG A 31 0.63 -0.31 -14.45
C ARG A 31 0.17 -0.34 -12.99
N LEU A 32 -0.55 -1.38 -12.57
CA LEU A 32 -0.95 -1.57 -11.17
C LEU A 32 0.28 -1.64 -10.25
N THR A 33 1.29 -2.42 -10.61
CA THR A 33 2.49 -2.62 -9.79
C THR A 33 3.30 -1.31 -9.67
N GLY A 34 3.35 -0.52 -10.75
CA GLY A 34 3.92 0.83 -10.75
C GLY A 34 3.17 1.79 -9.83
N ARG A 35 1.83 1.76 -9.84
CA ARG A 35 0.98 2.56 -8.93
C ARG A 35 1.18 2.16 -7.46
N ILE A 36 1.22 0.86 -7.16
CA ILE A 36 1.51 0.33 -5.81
C ILE A 36 2.90 0.77 -5.36
N SER A 37 3.91 0.69 -6.23
CA SER A 37 5.28 1.11 -5.92
C SER A 37 5.36 2.61 -5.57
N ALA A 38 4.59 3.46 -6.26
CA ALA A 38 4.50 4.88 -5.94
C ALA A 38 3.86 5.16 -4.56
N LEU A 39 3.11 4.20 -4.01
CA LEU A 39 2.45 4.26 -2.71
C LEU A 39 3.11 3.35 -1.67
N SER A 40 4.20 2.65 -1.99
CA SER A 40 4.75 1.57 -1.15
C SER A 40 5.10 2.01 0.27
N ARG A 41 5.52 3.28 0.43
CA ARG A 41 5.82 3.87 1.73
C ARG A 41 4.59 4.01 2.63
N PHE A 42 3.38 4.10 2.06
CA PHE A 42 2.11 4.30 2.76
C PHE A 42 1.27 3.03 2.91
N ILE A 43 1.68 1.92 2.28
CA ILE A 43 0.98 0.64 2.32
C ILE A 43 1.73 -0.27 3.28
N SER A 44 1.08 -0.71 4.35
CA SER A 44 1.70 -1.62 5.32
C SER A 44 1.90 -2.97 4.66
N LYS A 45 3.08 -3.56 4.91
CA LYS A 45 3.49 -4.82 4.28
C LYS A 45 3.33 -4.77 2.76
N SER A 46 3.68 -3.64 2.15
CA SER A 46 3.51 -3.40 0.71
C SER A 46 4.15 -4.49 -0.14
N ALA A 47 5.32 -4.99 0.28
CA ALA A 47 5.99 -6.12 -0.35
C ALA A 47 5.08 -7.35 -0.39
N GLU A 48 4.57 -7.80 0.75
CA GLU A 48 3.68 -8.96 0.86
C GLU A 48 2.41 -8.78 0.01
N LYS A 49 1.77 -7.61 0.11
CA LYS A 49 0.55 -7.29 -0.67
C LYS A 49 0.80 -7.20 -2.18
N SER A 50 2.03 -6.94 -2.60
CA SER A 50 2.41 -6.87 -4.01
C SER A 50 2.84 -8.20 -4.63
N LEU A 51 3.18 -9.20 -3.79
CA LEU A 51 3.66 -10.51 -4.23
C LEU A 51 2.75 -11.20 -5.27
N PRO A 52 1.41 -11.22 -5.13
CA PRO A 52 0.55 -11.86 -6.11
C PRO A 52 0.73 -11.26 -7.51
N PHE A 53 0.84 -9.93 -7.61
CA PHE A 53 0.99 -9.24 -8.89
C PHE A 53 2.37 -9.49 -9.53
N PHE A 54 3.43 -9.56 -8.71
CA PHE A 54 4.76 -9.94 -9.22
C PHE A 54 4.81 -11.39 -9.75
N LYS A 55 4.06 -12.31 -9.15
CA LYS A 55 3.95 -13.70 -9.64
C LYS A 55 3.30 -13.75 -11.03
N VAL A 56 2.26 -12.94 -11.26
CA VAL A 56 1.61 -12.81 -12.58
C VAL A 56 2.60 -12.28 -13.63
N LEU A 57 3.38 -11.25 -13.28
CA LEU A 57 4.38 -10.68 -14.19
C LEU A 57 5.48 -11.68 -14.57
N ARG A 58 5.91 -12.55 -13.65
CA ARG A 58 6.88 -13.62 -13.94
C ARG A 58 6.32 -14.70 -14.87
N LYS A 59 5.00 -14.91 -14.86
CA LYS A 59 4.29 -15.86 -15.72
C LYS A 59 3.74 -15.22 -17.00
N ALA A 60 4.32 -14.11 -17.48
CA ALA A 60 3.76 -13.31 -18.59
C ALA A 60 3.38 -14.08 -19.87
N ARG A 61 3.95 -15.27 -20.12
CA ARG A 61 3.59 -16.14 -21.26
C ARG A 61 2.24 -16.87 -21.09
N THR A 62 1.77 -17.04 -19.85
CA THR A 62 0.51 -17.71 -19.47
C THR A 62 -0.24 -16.80 -18.51
N PHE A 63 -0.58 -15.60 -18.96
CA PHE A 63 -1.31 -14.65 -18.14
C PHE A 63 -2.71 -15.21 -17.84
N GLU A 64 -2.97 -15.47 -16.56
CA GLU A 64 -4.30 -15.84 -16.07
C GLU A 64 -4.64 -14.95 -14.87
N TRP A 65 -5.73 -14.19 -15.00
CA TRP A 65 -6.29 -13.40 -13.91
C TRP A 65 -7.31 -14.24 -13.12
N ASP A 66 -6.76 -15.22 -12.40
CA ASP A 66 -7.48 -16.21 -11.61
C ASP A 66 -8.09 -15.65 -10.31
N ALA A 67 -8.82 -16.50 -9.58
CA ALA A 67 -9.49 -16.13 -8.33
C ALA A 67 -8.52 -15.58 -7.25
N PRO A 68 -7.36 -16.21 -6.98
CA PRO A 68 -6.34 -15.66 -6.08
C PRO A 68 -5.91 -14.23 -6.41
N TYR A 69 -5.66 -13.89 -7.69
CA TYR A 69 -5.25 -12.53 -8.06
C TYR A 69 -6.39 -11.51 -7.95
N ARG A 70 -7.62 -11.91 -8.29
CA ARG A 70 -8.81 -11.07 -8.09
C ARG A 70 -9.02 -10.75 -6.61
N GLN A 71 -8.93 -11.76 -5.76
CA GLN A 71 -9.07 -11.58 -4.32
C GLN A 71 -7.99 -10.64 -3.78
N ALA A 72 -6.72 -10.84 -4.15
CA ALA A 72 -5.64 -9.96 -3.74
C ALA A 72 -5.83 -8.50 -4.21
N PHE A 73 -6.40 -8.30 -5.40
CA PHE A 73 -6.71 -6.97 -5.91
C PHE A 73 -7.84 -6.29 -5.13
N GLU A 74 -8.93 -7.00 -4.82
CA GLU A 74 -10.02 -6.44 -4.02
C GLU A 74 -9.59 -6.17 -2.56
N GLU A 75 -8.78 -7.05 -1.96
CA GLU A 75 -8.20 -6.82 -0.64
C GLU A 75 -7.30 -5.57 -0.62
N LEU A 76 -6.53 -5.33 -1.68
CA LEU A 76 -5.75 -4.11 -1.84
C LEU A 76 -6.65 -2.88 -1.94
N LYS A 77 -7.74 -2.94 -2.72
CA LYS A 77 -8.69 -1.83 -2.87
C LYS A 77 -9.39 -1.51 -1.54
N ASN A 78 -9.87 -2.52 -0.83
CA ASN A 78 -10.49 -2.35 0.49
C ASN A 78 -9.52 -1.73 1.50
N TYR A 79 -8.26 -2.19 1.49
CA TYR A 79 -7.22 -1.61 2.32
C TYR A 79 -6.95 -0.13 1.99
N LEU A 80 -6.87 0.21 0.70
CA LEU A 80 -6.67 1.59 0.23
C LEU A 80 -7.87 2.49 0.49
N ALA A 81 -9.10 1.95 0.48
CA ALA A 81 -10.32 2.69 0.82
C ALA A 81 -10.40 2.97 2.33
N GLY A 82 -9.91 2.04 3.16
CA GLY A 82 -9.85 2.18 4.61
C GLY A 82 -8.66 2.99 5.14
N LEU A 83 -7.72 3.38 4.28
CA LEU A 83 -6.61 4.27 4.62
C LEU A 83 -7.17 5.66 4.94
N ARG A 84 -7.49 5.90 6.22
CA ARG A 84 -7.71 7.24 6.75
C ARG A 84 -6.47 8.09 6.40
N LEU A 85 -6.71 9.19 5.70
CA LEU A 85 -5.67 10.14 5.29
C LEU A 85 -4.75 10.42 6.47
N LEU A 86 -3.46 10.19 6.26
CA LEU A 86 -2.38 10.43 7.20
C LEU A 86 -2.42 11.91 7.62
N VAL A 87 -2.99 12.18 8.80
CA VAL A 87 -2.95 13.52 9.42
C VAL A 87 -1.49 13.87 9.69
N LYS A 88 -1.06 15.13 9.75
CA LYS A 88 0.34 15.47 10.04
C LYS A 88 0.71 15.23 11.51
N PRO A 89 1.91 14.70 11.78
CA PRO A 89 2.89 15.08 12.79
C PRO A 89 2.81 16.45 13.46
N SER A 90 1.98 16.78 14.45
CA SER A 90 2.27 18.00 15.22
C SER A 90 3.52 17.73 16.07
N SER A 91 4.38 18.71 16.25
CA SER A 91 5.65 18.55 16.96
C SER A 91 5.49 18.21 18.45
N ARG A 92 4.24 18.18 18.95
CA ARG A 92 3.87 17.80 20.31
C ARG A 92 3.26 16.40 20.41
N ASP A 93 3.10 15.69 19.30
CA ASP A 93 2.43 14.39 19.30
C ASP A 93 3.41 13.26 19.60
N THR A 94 3.00 12.37 20.51
CA THR A 94 3.72 11.11 20.77
C THR A 94 3.46 10.14 19.63
N LEU A 95 4.54 9.62 19.03
CA LEU A 95 4.49 8.65 17.94
C LEU A 95 5.08 7.32 18.43
N TYR A 96 4.38 6.22 18.14
CA TYR A 96 4.78 4.87 18.50
C TYR A 96 5.33 4.13 17.29
N LEU A 97 6.52 3.55 17.38
CA LEU A 97 7.09 2.71 16.32
C LEU A 97 6.81 1.23 16.61
N TYR A 98 6.07 0.58 15.72
CA TYR A 98 5.83 -0.86 15.71
C TYR A 98 6.69 -1.52 14.64
N LEU A 99 7.41 -2.55 15.02
CA LEU A 99 8.23 -3.37 14.13
C LEU A 99 7.61 -4.76 14.02
N SER A 100 7.55 -5.28 12.81
CA SER A 100 7.12 -6.65 12.53
C SER A 100 8.07 -7.29 11.54
N THR A 101 8.47 -8.52 11.84
CA THR A 101 9.36 -9.31 11.00
C THR A 101 8.69 -10.62 10.64
N THR A 102 8.90 -11.06 9.40
CA THR A 102 8.57 -12.40 8.91
C THR A 102 9.83 -12.99 8.29
N SER A 103 9.81 -14.29 7.96
CA SER A 103 10.93 -14.94 7.24
C SER A 103 11.20 -14.34 5.85
N GLN A 104 10.31 -13.49 5.34
CA GLN A 104 10.34 -12.94 3.99
C GLN A 104 10.42 -11.41 3.95
N ALA A 105 10.17 -10.70 5.06
CA ALA A 105 10.13 -9.24 5.07
C ALA A 105 10.28 -8.62 6.48
N ILE A 106 10.78 -7.39 6.52
CA ILE A 106 10.76 -6.51 7.69
C ILE A 106 9.84 -5.33 7.40
N SER A 107 8.94 -5.00 8.34
CA SER A 107 8.02 -3.87 8.22
C SER A 107 8.04 -3.02 9.49
N SER A 108 8.04 -1.70 9.32
CA SER A 108 7.79 -0.74 10.39
C SER A 108 6.47 0.00 10.17
N VAL A 109 5.81 0.38 11.26
CA VAL A 109 4.65 1.27 11.26
C VAL A 109 4.80 2.23 12.42
N LEU A 110 4.84 3.52 12.14
CA LEU A 110 4.70 4.58 13.13
C LEU A 110 3.20 4.80 13.40
N ILE A 111 2.75 5.11 14.61
CA ILE A 111 1.32 5.28 14.94
C ILE A 111 1.19 6.48 15.87
N ARG A 112 0.16 7.32 15.69
CA ARG A 112 -0.30 8.26 16.70
C ARG A 112 -1.56 7.70 17.35
N GLU A 113 -1.59 7.72 18.67
CA GLU A 113 -2.78 7.47 19.46
C GLU A 113 -3.37 8.82 19.90
N GLU A 114 -4.59 9.11 19.49
CA GLU A 114 -5.39 10.26 19.94
C GLU A 114 -6.64 9.67 20.62
N GLU A 115 -7.19 10.29 21.68
CA GLU A 115 -8.27 9.76 22.55
C GLU A 115 -9.32 8.87 21.85
N GLY A 116 -9.05 7.56 21.75
CA GLY A 116 -9.91 6.57 21.08
C GLY A 116 -9.79 6.42 19.55
N ASN A 117 -9.02 7.27 18.85
CA ASN A 117 -8.80 7.22 17.40
C ASN A 117 -7.32 6.94 17.07
N ARG A 118 -7.06 5.80 16.43
CA ARG A 118 -5.71 5.40 15.99
C ARG A 118 -5.43 5.93 14.58
N CYS A 119 -4.42 6.76 14.42
CA CYS A 119 -3.93 7.22 13.13
C CYS A 119 -2.61 6.50 12.79
N LEU A 120 -2.63 5.69 11.73
CA LEU A 120 -1.52 4.83 11.31
C LEU A 120 -0.58 5.58 10.37
N TYR A 121 0.70 5.67 10.70
CA TYR A 121 1.80 6.22 9.89
C TYR A 121 2.73 5.13 9.40
N ILE A 122 2.47 4.58 8.23
CA ILE A 122 3.25 3.42 7.77
C ILE A 122 4.59 3.87 7.19
N THR A 123 5.66 3.15 7.51
CA THR A 123 6.94 3.21 6.82
C THR A 123 7.40 1.78 6.50
N SER A 124 7.13 1.30 5.28
CA SER A 124 7.65 -0.01 4.85
C SER A 124 9.16 0.10 4.58
N ALA A 125 9.97 -0.67 5.30
CA ALA A 125 11.36 -0.93 4.94
C ALA A 125 11.42 -1.97 3.79
N LYS A 126 12.38 -1.81 2.89
CA LYS A 126 12.74 -2.81 1.87
C LYS A 126 13.99 -3.54 2.37
N SER A 127 14.00 -4.87 2.25
CA SER A 127 15.24 -5.63 2.06
C SER A 127 15.44 -5.86 0.57
#